data_AF-A0A4P8C5J9-F1
#
_entry.id   AF-A0A4P8C5J9-F1
#
_cell.length_a   1.000
_cell.length_b   1.000
_cell.length_c   1.000
_cell.angle_alpha   90.00
_cell.angle_beta   90.00
_cell.angle_gamma   90.00
#
_symmetry.space_group_name_H-M   'P 1'
#
loop_
_entity.id
_entity.type
_entity.pdbx_description
1 polymer ?
#
loop_
_entity_poly.entity_id
_entity_poly.type
_entity_poly.pdbx_seq_one_letter_code
_entity_poly.pdbx_strand_id
1 'polypeptide(L)'
;MQTIIYQITPSKWCTERVLIASTGLKPGTIERARRKSWMQGKEYRHYAVEGDPGHYSECLYNIEEIMRWIENQKQPGAKNASSG
;
A
#
# COMPACT_ATOMS: atom_id res chain seq x y z
N MET A 1 22.47 -28.37 -10.10
CA MET A 1 21.18 -27.83 -9.66
C MET A 1 21.02 -26.45 -10.26
N GLN A 2 19.92 -26.18 -10.96
CA GLN A 2 19.66 -24.86 -11.53
C GLN A 2 18.74 -24.08 -10.58
N THR A 3 19.24 -22.97 -10.05
CA THR A 3 18.45 -22.07 -9.22
C THR A 3 17.70 -21.11 -10.13
N ILE A 4 16.36 -21.16 -10.11
CA ILE A 4 15.52 -20.22 -10.82
C ILE A 4 15.22 -19.06 -9.88
N ILE A 5 15.58 -17.84 -10.31
CA ILE A 5 15.31 -16.60 -9.57
C ILE A 5 14.14 -15.90 -10.26
N TYR A 6 13.01 -15.78 -9.57
CA TYR A 6 11.87 -14.99 -10.03
C TYR A 6 11.99 -13.56 -9.50
N GLN A 7 12.17 -12.59 -10.39
CA GLN A 7 12.07 -11.18 -10.04
C GLN A 7 10.61 -10.76 -10.16
N ILE A 8 9.93 -10.61 -9.01
CA ILE A 8 8.53 -10.15 -8.96
C ILE A 8 8.55 -8.63 -8.78
N THR A 9 8.13 -7.90 -9.81
CA THR A 9 7.69 -6.52 -9.65
C THR A 9 6.22 -6.52 -9.24
N PRO A 10 5.83 -5.85 -8.16
CA PRO A 10 4.44 -5.73 -7.80
C PRO A 10 3.65 -5.09 -8.96
N SER A 11 2.55 -5.72 -9.35
CA SER A 11 1.54 -5.01 -10.13
C SER A 11 1.08 -3.79 -9.35
N LYS A 12 0.70 -2.72 -10.07
CA LYS A 12 0.20 -1.46 -9.47
C LYS A 12 -0.73 -1.72 -8.29
N TRP A 13 -1.69 -2.62 -8.46
CA TRP A 13 -2.56 -3.15 -7.42
C TRP A 13 -2.02 -4.48 -6.90
N CYS A 14 -1.76 -4.57 -5.60
CA CYS A 14 -1.18 -5.75 -4.96
C CYS A 14 -1.96 -6.15 -3.70
N THR A 15 -1.80 -7.40 -3.25
CA THR A 15 -2.43 -7.88 -2.02
C THR A 15 -1.75 -7.28 -0.78
N GLU A 16 -2.42 -7.35 0.38
CA GLU A 16 -1.83 -6.89 1.64
C GLU A 16 -0.47 -7.54 1.91
N ARG A 17 -0.33 -8.85 1.64
CA ARG A 17 0.92 -9.59 1.84
C ARG A 17 2.07 -9.03 1.00
N VAL A 18 1.81 -8.70 -0.27
CA VAL A 18 2.84 -8.12 -1.15
C VAL A 18 3.17 -6.69 -0.72
N LEU A 19 2.16 -5.90 -0.32
CA LEU A 19 2.39 -4.57 0.21
C LEU A 19 3.26 -4.61 1.47
N ILE A 20 2.96 -5.50 2.41
CA ILE A 20 3.75 -5.71 3.64
C ILE A 20 5.18 -6.11 3.28
N ALA A 21 5.36 -7.08 2.39
CA ALA A 21 6.69 -7.53 1.98
C ALA A 21 7.51 -6.40 1.30
N SER A 22 6.84 -5.53 0.55
CA SER A 22 7.49 -4.45 -0.21
C SER A 22 7.80 -3.21 0.64
N THR A 23 6.92 -2.87 1.59
CA THR A 23 6.99 -1.61 2.35
C THR A 23 7.41 -1.79 3.81
N GLY A 24 7.29 -2.99 4.37
CA GLY A 24 7.47 -3.26 5.79
C GLY A 24 6.37 -2.72 6.70
N LEU A 25 5.29 -2.16 6.16
CA LEU A 25 4.15 -1.70 6.97
C LEU A 25 3.48 -2.88 7.69
N LYS A 26 3.07 -2.67 8.94
CA LYS A 26 2.32 -3.67 9.72
C LYS A 26 0.84 -3.69 9.30
N PRO A 27 0.15 -4.84 9.36
CA PRO A 27 -1.29 -4.94 9.07
C PRO A 27 -2.13 -3.91 9.83
N GLY A 28 -1.89 -3.75 11.14
CA GLY A 28 -2.60 -2.75 11.95
C GLY A 28 -2.32 -1.29 11.56
N THR A 29 -1.20 -1.00 10.90
CA THR A 29 -0.92 0.31 10.33
C THR A 29 -1.67 0.52 9.02
N ILE A 30 -1.69 -0.50 8.15
CA ILE A 30 -2.47 -0.50 6.91
C ILE A 30 -3.96 -0.28 7.21
N GLU A 31 -4.50 -0.99 8.19
CA GLU A 31 -5.90 -0.85 8.60
C GLU A 31 -6.23 0.57 9.09
N ARG A 32 -5.35 1.14 9.93
CA ARG A 32 -5.52 2.53 10.40
C ARG A 32 -5.38 3.54 9.26
N ALA A 33 -4.48 3.30 8.30
CA ALA A 33 -4.31 4.15 7.13
C ALA A 33 -5.58 4.14 6.26
N ARG A 34 -6.17 2.98 5.98
CA ARG A 34 -7.49 2.87 5.29
C ARG A 34 -8.58 3.68 5.98
N ARG A 35 -8.63 3.63 7.32
CA ARG A 35 -9.66 4.34 8.09
C ARG A 35 -9.46 5.85 8.20
N LYS A 36 -8.24 6.37 8.02
CA LYS A 36 -7.91 7.75 8.40
C LYS A 36 -7.22 8.58 7.34
N SER A 37 -6.54 7.97 6.38
CA SER A 37 -5.55 8.68 5.54
C SER A 37 -5.59 8.26 4.08
N TRP A 38 -5.87 7.00 3.80
CA TRP A 38 -5.96 6.46 2.46
C TRP A 38 -7.37 6.56 1.92
N MET A 39 -7.50 6.81 0.62
CA MET A 39 -8.77 6.96 -0.05
C MET A 39 -9.07 5.73 -0.90
N GLN A 40 -10.28 5.19 -0.75
CA GLN A 40 -10.77 4.14 -1.63
C GLN A 40 -10.77 4.64 -3.09
N GLY A 41 -10.28 3.82 -4.01
CA GLY A 41 -10.09 4.19 -5.40
C GLY A 41 -8.68 4.69 -5.73
N LYS A 42 -7.93 5.22 -4.75
CA LYS A 42 -6.58 5.76 -4.93
C LYS A 42 -5.51 4.85 -4.33
N GLU A 43 -5.46 4.72 -3.00
CA GLU A 43 -4.51 3.86 -2.30
C GLU A 43 -5.02 2.43 -2.11
N TYR A 44 -6.34 2.20 -2.04
CA TYR A 44 -6.89 0.86 -1.91
C TYR A 44 -8.23 0.71 -2.65
N ARG A 45 -8.61 -0.53 -3.01
CA ARG A 45 -9.90 -0.86 -3.64
C ARG A 45 -10.38 -2.21 -3.17
N HIS A 46 -11.70 -2.35 -3.03
CA HIS A 46 -12.34 -3.63 -2.80
C HIS A 46 -12.78 -4.26 -4.12
N TYR A 47 -12.66 -5.58 -4.21
CA TYR A 47 -13.03 -6.40 -5.37
C TYR A 47 -13.91 -7.56 -4.91
N ALA A 48 -15.03 -7.74 -5.60
CA ALA A 48 -15.87 -8.92 -5.48
C ALA A 48 -15.82 -9.70 -6.79
N VAL A 49 -15.89 -11.03 -6.70
CA VAL A 49 -15.97 -11.91 -7.88
C VAL A 49 -17.32 -11.78 -8.57
N GLU A 50 -18.38 -11.55 -7.78
CA GLU A 50 -19.75 -11.34 -8.25
C GLU A 50 -20.39 -10.20 -7.45
N GLY A 51 -21.20 -9.38 -8.12
CA GLY A 51 -21.91 -8.25 -7.50
C GLY A 51 -21.00 -7.11 -7.06
N ASP A 52 -21.53 -6.27 -6.16
CA ASP A 52 -20.81 -5.10 -5.65
C ASP A 52 -19.89 -5.46 -4.48
N PRO A 53 -18.66 -4.91 -4.43
CA PRO A 53 -17.73 -5.18 -3.34
C PRO A 53 -18.19 -4.55 -2.03
N GLY A 54 -18.30 -5.41 -1.00
CA GLY A 54 -18.57 -5.02 0.37
C GLY A 54 -17.29 -4.85 1.21
N HIS A 55 -17.46 -4.50 2.48
CA HIS A 55 -16.34 -4.27 3.41
C HIS A 55 -15.46 -5.51 3.66
N TYR A 56 -16.04 -6.71 3.49
CA TYR A 56 -15.34 -7.99 3.65
C TYR A 56 -14.81 -8.56 2.34
N SER A 57 -15.05 -7.87 1.22
CA SER A 57 -14.53 -8.27 -0.08
C SER A 57 -13.02 -8.06 -0.15
N GLU A 58 -12.35 -8.83 -1.02
CA GLU A 58 -10.90 -8.78 -1.24
C GLU A 58 -10.44 -7.34 -1.43
N CYS A 59 -9.33 -6.96 -0.77
CA CYS A 59 -8.84 -5.59 -0.82
C CYS A 59 -7.43 -5.57 -1.43
N LEU A 60 -7.28 -4.83 -2.53
CA LEU A 60 -5.99 -4.59 -3.16
C LEU A 60 -5.51 -3.17 -2.91
N TYR A 61 -4.20 -2.99 -2.97
CA TYR A 61 -3.50 -1.79 -2.58
C TYR A 61 -2.64 -1.26 -3.72
N ASN A 62 -2.75 0.04 -3.99
CA ASN A 62 -1.94 0.72 -4.99
C ASN A 62 -0.57 1.04 -4.41
N ILE A 63 0.43 0.23 -4.76
CA ILE A 63 1.76 0.34 -4.17
C ILE A 63 2.42 1.68 -4.49
N GLU A 64 2.21 2.23 -5.69
CA GLU A 64 2.81 3.49 -6.14
C GLU A 64 2.29 4.68 -5.32
N GLU A 65 0.97 4.75 -5.12
CA GLU A 65 0.34 5.81 -4.33
C GLU A 65 0.69 5.71 -2.84
N ILE A 66 0.78 4.48 -2.33
CA ILE A 66 1.18 4.25 -0.93
C ILE A 66 2.65 4.62 -0.72
N MET A 67 3.56 4.28 -1.64
CA MET A 67 4.96 4.70 -1.57
C MET A 67 5.08 6.23 -1.59
N ARG A 68 4.36 6.90 -2.51
CA ARG A 68 4.28 8.36 -2.52
C ARG A 68 3.75 8.92 -1.21
N TRP A 69 2.75 8.28 -0.61
CA TRP A 69 2.22 8.68 0.70
C TRP A 69 3.27 8.51 1.81
N ILE A 70 4.04 7.42 1.82
CA ILE A 70 5.14 7.17 2.77
C ILE A 70 6.21 8.25 2.65
N GLU A 71 6.66 8.57 1.43
CA GLU A 71 7.69 9.58 1.17
C GLU A 71 7.28 10.98 1.64
N ASN A 72 5.97 11.28 1.62
CA ASN A 72 5.43 12.55 2.09
C ASN A 72 5.15 12.60 3.60
N GLN A 73 5.42 11.51 4.36
CA GLN A 73 5.23 11.53 5.81
C GLN A 73 6.28 12.42 6.48
N LYS A 74 5.81 13.39 7.27
CA LYS A 74 6.67 14.20 8.12
C LYS A 74 7.42 13.30 9.10
N GLN A 75 8.74 13.45 9.14
CA GLN A 75 9.58 12.71 10.08
C GLN A 75 9.88 13.57 11.31
N PRO A 76 9.81 13.02 12.53
CA PRO A 76 10.19 13.75 13.74
C PRO A 76 11.63 14.27 13.63
N GLY A 77 11.81 15.58 13.81
CA GLY A 77 13.13 16.23 13.78
C GLY A 77 13.70 16.49 12.39
N ALA A 78 13.03 16.10 11.30
CA ALA A 78 13.43 16.49 9.96
C ALA A 78 13.07 17.97 9.70
N LYS A 79 14.06 18.79 9.38
CA LYS A 79 13.84 20.15 8.89
C LYS A 79 13.51 20.07 7.40
N ASN A 80 12.35 20.57 6.99
CA ASN A 80 11.99 20.64 5.57
C ASN A 80 13.05 21.47 4.84
N ALA A 81 13.50 21.02 3.67
CA ALA A 81 14.53 21.69 2.85
C ALA A 81 14.08 23.04 2.25
N SER A 82 12.99 23.64 2.74
CA SER A 82 12.40 24.89 2.25
C SER A 82 12.36 25.94 3.37
N SER A 83 13.51 26.22 3.95
CA SER A 83 13.73 27.36 4.85
C SER A 83 15.12 27.91 4.58
N GLY A 84 15.25 28.53 3.40
CA GLY A 84 16.41 29.27 2.92
C GLY A 84 15.91 30.33 1.96
#